data_AF-A0A2M7PNF3-F1
#
_entry.id   AF-A0A2M7PNF3-F1
#
_cell.length_a   1.000
_cell.length_b   1.000
_cell.length_c   1.000
_cell.angle_alpha   90.00
_cell.angle_beta   90.00
_cell.angle_gamma   90.00
#
_symmetry.space_group_name_H-M   'P 1'
#
loop_
_entity.id
_entity.type
_entity.pdbx_description
1 polymer ?
#
loop_
_entity_poly.entity_id
_entity_poly.type
_entity_poly.pdbx_seq_one_letter_code
_entity_poly.pdbx_strand_id
1 'polypeptide(L)' 'IIDNQIHQNYHLWPSNYLAYDLLNNSTNYSDQYSDETIKLLEKRYVYTTEIVGQNNEEIRTLFLKLYANPVINKLLVATT' A
#
# COMPACT_ATOMS: atom_id res chain seq x y z
N ILE A 1 -16.07 -20.12 9.38
CA ILE A 1 -16.42 -18.71 9.70
C ILE A 1 -15.27 -18.08 10.49
N ILE A 2 -14.06 -18.06 9.92
CA ILE A 2 -12.87 -17.42 10.52
C ILE A 2 -12.22 -16.48 9.49
N ASP A 3 -12.30 -16.81 8.19
CA ASP A 3 -11.71 -16.00 7.13
C ASP A 3 -12.30 -14.59 7.02
N ASN A 4 -13.63 -14.43 7.09
CA ASN A 4 -14.27 -13.10 6.93
C ASN A 4 -13.97 -12.10 8.06
N GLN A 5 -13.67 -12.57 9.28
CA GLN A 5 -13.41 -11.67 10.41
C GLN A 5 -11.98 -11.13 10.43
N ILE A 6 -11.03 -11.83 9.80
CA ILE A 6 -9.65 -11.38 9.69
C ILE A 6 -9.53 -10.28 8.63
N HIS A 7 -10.32 -10.36 7.55
CA HIS A 7 -10.31 -9.35 6.49
C HIS A 7 -11.00 -8.04 6.89
N GLN A 8 -12.07 -8.07 7.70
CA GLN A 8 -12.81 -6.85 8.07
C GLN A 8 -12.12 -6.00 9.16
N ASN A 9 -11.26 -6.61 9.98
CA ASN A 9 -10.57 -5.93 11.09
C ASN A 9 -9.10 -5.59 10.82
N TYR A 10 -8.63 -5.71 9.58
CA TYR A 10 -7.26 -5.29 9.27
C TYR A 10 -7.14 -3.77 9.41
N HIS A 11 -6.33 -3.33 10.37
CA HIS A 11 -6.04 -1.91 10.55
C HIS A 11 -5.32 -1.39 9.30
N LEU A 12 -5.90 -0.38 8.66
CA LEU A 12 -5.29 0.29 7.51
C LEU A 12 -4.36 1.38 7.99
N TRP A 13 -3.08 1.21 7.71
CA TRP A 13 -2.04 2.19 8.02
C TRP A 13 -1.96 3.25 6.91
N PRO A 14 -1.47 4.46 7.21
CA PRO A 14 -1.22 5.52 6.22
C PRO A 14 -0.46 5.06 4.97
N SER A 15 0.54 4.19 5.15
CA SER A 15 1.31 3.62 4.04
C SER A 15 0.47 2.76 3.10
N ASN A 16 -0.62 2.15 3.57
CA ASN A 16 -1.49 1.35 2.71
C ASN A 16 -2.27 2.24 1.75
N TYR A 17 -2.81 3.35 2.25
CA TYR A 17 -3.51 4.37 1.46
C TYR A 17 -2.58 5.06 0.47
N LEU A 18 -1.40 5.49 0.93
CA LEU A 18 -0.40 6.08 0.05
C LEU A 18 -0.01 5.13 -1.08
N ALA A 19 0.24 3.86 -0.77
CA ALA A 19 0.59 2.88 -1.79
C ALA A 19 -0.55 2.64 -2.80
N TYR A 20 -1.81 2.67 -2.33
CA TYR A 20 -2.97 2.59 -3.20
C TYR A 20 -3.04 3.78 -4.15
N ASP A 21 -2.90 5.00 -3.64
CA ASP A 21 -2.97 6.21 -4.44
C ASP A 21 -1.83 6.28 -5.47
N LEU A 22 -0.60 5.92 -5.06
CA LEU A 22 0.54 5.83 -5.98
C LEU A 22 0.37 4.76 -7.06
N LEU A 23 -0.25 3.61 -6.74
CA LEU A 23 -0.47 2.53 -7.71
C LEU A 23 -1.56 2.87 -8.73
N ASN A 24 -2.57 3.65 -8.32
CA ASN A 24 -3.71 4.03 -9.18
C ASN A 24 -3.58 5.43 -9.78
N ASN A 25 -2.46 6.14 -9.53
CA ASN A 25 -2.27 7.54 -9.89
C ASN A 25 -3.42 8.44 -9.41
N SER A 26 -3.86 8.24 -8.16
CA SER A 26 -4.94 8.99 -7.52
C SER A 26 -4.48 9.74 -6.27
N THR A 27 -5.37 10.54 -5.69
CA THR A 27 -5.19 11.24 -4.41
C THR A 27 -6.43 11.06 -3.53
N ASN A 28 -7.12 9.93 -3.66
CA ASN A 28 -8.41 9.68 -3.02
C ASN A 28 -8.30 9.58 -1.50
N TYR A 29 -7.09 9.28 -1.00
CA TYR A 29 -6.80 9.11 0.41
C TYR A 29 -5.70 10.06 0.88
N SER A 30 -5.54 11.22 0.23
CA SER A 30 -4.53 12.22 0.61
C SER A 30 -4.60 12.63 2.09
N ASP A 31 -5.79 12.61 2.67
CA ASP A 31 -6.02 12.96 4.08
C ASP A 31 -5.66 11.82 5.05
N GLN A 32 -5.33 10.63 4.54
CA GLN A 32 -4.99 9.44 5.34
C GLN A 32 -3.49 9.25 5.53
N TYR A 33 -2.65 10.10 4.92
CA TYR A 33 -1.21 10.03 5.04
C TYR A 33 -0.55 11.40 5.12
N SER A 34 0.64 11.43 5.72
CA SER A 34 1.45 12.64 5.89
C SER A 34 2.68 12.64 4.99
N ASP A 35 3.34 13.79 4.87
CA ASP A 35 4.64 13.90 4.21
C ASP A 35 5.70 12.95 4.82
N GLU A 36 5.61 12.69 6.12
CA GLU A 36 6.47 11.72 6.79
C GLU A 36 6.19 10.30 6.30
N THR A 37 4.92 9.94 6.09
CA THR A 37 4.53 8.64 5.52
C THR A 37 5.12 8.47 4.12
N ILE A 38 5.09 9.52 3.30
CA ILE A 38 5.67 9.54 1.95
C ILE A 38 7.17 9.27 2.02
N LYS A 39 7.89 10.03 2.84
CA LYS A 39 9.35 9.87 3.02
C LYS A 39 9.72 8.48 3.51
N LEU A 40 8.97 7.94 4.49
CA LEU A 40 9.26 6.64 5.08
C LEU A 40 9.00 5.50 4.09
N LEU A 41 7.93 5.57 3.31
CA LEU A 41 7.62 4.56 2.30
C LEU A 41 8.66 4.56 1.19
N GLU A 42 9.08 5.73 0.71
CA GLU A 42 10.13 5.87 -0.31
C GLU A 42 11.47 5.34 0.21
N LYS A 43 11.85 5.67 1.45
CA LYS A 43 13.08 5.13 2.07
C LYS A 43 13.04 3.60 2.14
N ARG A 44 11.89 3.01 2.45
CA ARG A 44 11.72 1.54 2.47
C ARG A 44 11.84 0.95 1.07
N TYR A 45 11.32 1.61 0.05
CA TYR A 45 11.46 1.17 -1.33
C TYR A 45 12.93 1.16 -1.76
N VAL A 46 13.66 2.27 -1.54
CA VAL A 46 15.10 2.37 -1.84
C VAL A 46 15.87 1.23 -1.17
N TYR A 47 15.70 1.05 0.14
CA TYR A 47 16.36 -0.03 0.87
C TYR A 47 16.02 -1.43 0.34
N THR A 48 14.76 -1.64 -0.07
CA THR A 48 14.34 -2.92 -0.67
C THR A 48 15.06 -3.16 -2.01
N THR A 49 15.15 -2.14 -2.87
CA THR A 49 15.86 -2.25 -4.15
C THR A 49 17.36 -2.42 -4.00
N GLU A 50 17.97 -1.82 -2.97
CA GLU A 50 19.38 -2.03 -2.62
C GLU A 50 19.66 -3.48 -2.22
N ILE A 51 18.79 -4.10 -1.40
CA ILE A 51 18.95 -5.51 -1.01
C ILE A 51 18.81 -6.45 -2.21
N VAL A 52 17.81 -6.21 -3.05
CA VAL A 52 17.51 -7.10 -4.20
C VAL A 52 18.50 -6.88 -5.35
N GLY A 53 19.25 -5.77 -5.35
CA GLY A 53 20.16 -5.40 -6.43
C GLY A 53 19.43 -5.09 -7.74
N GLN A 54 18.12 -4.80 -7.67
CA GLN A 54 17.28 -4.50 -8.82
C GLN A 54 16.43 -3.27 -8.52
N ASN A 55 16.47 -2.30 -9.43
CA ASN A 55 15.64 -1.11 -9.39
C ASN A 55 14.99 -0.93 -10.77
N ASN A 56 13.77 -1.44 -10.91
CA ASN A 56 12.96 -1.23 -12.10
C ASN A 56 11.51 -0.96 -11.70
N GLU A 57 10.71 -0.53 -12.68
CA GLU A 57 9.31 -0.18 -12.51
C GLU A 57 8.46 -1.38 -12.06
N GLU A 58 8.82 -2.60 -12.45
CA GLU A 58 8.13 -3.82 -12.04
C GLU A 58 8.28 -4.07 -10.53
N ILE A 59 9.50 -3.94 -9.99
CA ILE A 59 9.78 -4.01 -8.55
C ILE A 59 9.03 -2.92 -7.80
N ARG A 60 8.98 -1.69 -8.34
CA ARG A 60 8.20 -0.60 -7.75
C ARG A 60 6.71 -0.96 -7.68
N THR A 61 6.17 -1.50 -8.76
CA THR A 61 4.76 -1.91 -8.85
C THR A 61 4.46 -3.03 -7.86
N LEU A 62 5.31 -4.05 -7.76
CA LEU A 62 5.17 -5.15 -6.80
C LEU A 62 5.24 -4.66 -5.36
N PHE A 63 6.19 -3.78 -5.05
CA PHE A 63 6.32 -3.16 -3.74
C PHE A 63 5.06 -2.37 -3.36
N LEU A 64 4.54 -1.53 -4.26
CA LEU A 64 3.31 -0.78 -4.01
C LEU A 64 2.10 -1.70 -3.82
N LYS A 65 1.97 -2.77 -4.62
CA LYS A 65 0.90 -3.78 -4.45
C LYS A 65 0.92 -4.42 -3.06
N LEU A 66 2.09 -4.74 -2.53
CA LEU A 66 2.23 -5.31 -1.17
C LEU A 66 1.54 -4.43 -0.11
N TYR A 67 1.68 -3.11 -0.22
CA TYR A 67 1.09 -2.16 0.71
C TYR A 67 -0.33 -1.73 0.34
N ALA A 68 -0.71 -1.71 -0.93
CA ALA A 68 -2.04 -1.31 -1.41
C ALA A 68 -3.11 -2.39 -1.21
N ASN A 69 -2.73 -3.66 -1.20
CA ASN A 69 -3.65 -4.80 -1.12
C ASN A 69 -4.66 -4.74 0.03
N PRO A 70 -4.31 -4.33 1.27
CA PRO A 70 -5.28 -4.14 2.34
C PRO A 70 -6.42 -3.16 2.00
N VAL A 71 -6.11 -2.05 1.32
CA VAL A 71 -7.13 -1.07 0.88
C VAL A 71 -7.99 -1.69 -0.22
N ILE A 72 -7.37 -2.33 -1.20
CA ILE A 72 -8.08 -3.03 -2.29
C ILE A 72 -9.06 -4.06 -1.73
N ASN A 73 -8.60 -4.90 -0.79
CA ASN A 73 -9.43 -5.94 -0.19
C ASN A 73 -10.61 -5.34 0.59
N LYS A 74 -10.40 -4.24 1.30
CA LYS A 74 -11.48 -3.55 2.02
C LYS A 74 -12.52 -2.97 1.06
N LEU A 75 -12.09 -2.42 -0.08
CA LEU A 75 -12.99 -1.94 -1.13
C LEU A 75 -13.82 -3.07 -1.74
N LEU A 76 -13.19 -4.21 -2.06
CA LEU A 76 -13.88 -5.39 -2.61
C LEU A 76 -14.98 -5.91 -1.67
N VAL A 77 -14.66 -6.01 -0.37
CA VAL A 77 -15.64 -6.43 0.66
C VAL A 77 -16.77 -5.42 0.81
N ALA A 78 -16.52 -4.11 0.69
CA ALA A 78 -17.55 -3.08 0.81
C ALA A 78 -18.57 -3.07 -0.35
N THR A 79 -18.23 -3.65 -1.49
CA THR A 79 -19.09 -3.79 -2.68
C THR A 79 -19.94 -5.06 -2.72
N THR A 80 -19.81 -5.95 -1.72
CA THR A 80 -20.55 -7.23 -1.64
C THR A 80 -21.60 -7.18 -0.53
#